data_AF-A0A2L2X959-F1
#
_entry.id   AF-A0A2L2X959-F1
#
_cell.length_a   1.000
_cell.length_b   1.000
_cell.length_c   1.000
_cell.angle_alpha   90.00
_cell.angle_beta   90.00
_cell.angle_gamma   90.00
#
_symmetry.space_group_name_H-M   'P 1'
#
loop_
_entity.id
_entity.type
_entity.pdbx_description
1 polymer ?
#
loop_
_entity_poly.entity_id
_entity_poly.type
_entity_poly.pdbx_seq_one_letter_code
_entity_poly.pdbx_strand_id
1 'polypeptide(L)'
;MLILTRKINQKLIINDNIEITILEVNGATVKVGIDAPSEVHIYREEIYKEIKNTNKQAQAPEVQDADAISKNVANKSFDLVSKLKKKV
;
A
#
# COMPACT_ATOMS: atom_id res chain seq x y z
N MET A 1 21.24 11.17 3.16
CA MET A 1 21.42 10.35 1.95
C MET A 1 22.82 9.74 2.00
N LEU A 2 22.95 8.42 1.88
CA LEU A 2 24.23 7.72 1.82
C LEU A 2 24.43 7.21 0.37
N ILE A 3 25.59 7.46 -0.22
CA ILE A 3 25.89 7.12 -1.62
C ILE A 3 26.99 6.05 -1.63
N LEU A 4 26.73 4.94 -2.31
CA LEU A 4 27.67 3.82 -2.43
C LEU A 4 27.69 3.33 -3.88
N THR A 5 28.88 3.15 -4.44
CA THR A 5 29.04 2.56 -5.77
C THR A 5 29.27 1.07 -5.63
N ARG A 6 28.44 0.26 -6.30
CA ARG A 6 28.53 -1.22 -6.35
C ARG A 6 28.74 -1.69 -7.79
N LYS A 7 29.53 -2.76 -7.95
CA LYS A 7 29.66 -3.50 -9.22
C LYS A 7 28.59 -4.59 -9.32
N ILE A 8 28.47 -5.19 -10.50
CA ILE A 8 27.61 -6.37 -10.74
C ILE A 8 28.00 -7.49 -9.76
N ASN A 9 27.00 -8.20 -9.24
CA ASN A 9 27.09 -9.24 -8.20
C ASN A 9 27.59 -8.76 -6.83
N GLN A 10 27.75 -7.47 -6.61
CA GLN A 10 28.00 -6.94 -5.28
C GLN A 10 26.69 -6.68 -4.55
N LYS A 11 26.78 -6.77 -3.22
CA LYS A 11 25.66 -6.66 -2.31
C LYS A 11 25.84 -5.56 -1.27
N LEU A 12 24.70 -5.07 -0.80
CA LEU A 12 24.55 -4.12 0.29
C LEU A 12 23.59 -4.73 1.30
N ILE A 13 23.97 -4.73 2.58
CA ILE A 13 23.13 -5.23 3.67
C ILE A 13 22.65 -4.03 4.50
N ILE A 14 21.36 -3.99 4.80
CA ILE A 14 20.73 -2.96 5.63
C ILE A 14 20.08 -3.66 6.82
N ASN A 15 20.41 -3.21 8.03
CA ASN A 15 19.79 -3.67 9.29
C ASN A 15 19.82 -5.21 9.46
N ASP A 16 20.83 -5.86 8.88
CA ASP A 16 21.11 -7.30 8.91
C ASP A 16 20.05 -8.23 8.29
N ASN A 17 18.89 -7.72 7.90
CA ASN A 17 17.78 -8.50 7.37
C ASN A 17 17.40 -8.13 5.92
N ILE A 18 17.95 -7.07 5.35
CA ILE A 18 17.66 -6.67 3.96
C ILE A 18 18.96 -6.77 3.14
N GLU A 19 19.00 -7.66 2.14
CA GLU A 19 20.09 -7.78 1.17
C GLU A 19 19.67 -7.19 -0.17
N ILE A 20 20.43 -6.21 -0.65
CA ILE A 20 20.27 -5.60 -1.98
C ILE A 20 21.44 -6.06 -2.85
N THR A 21 21.14 -6.75 -3.93
CA THR A 21 22.14 -7.28 -4.88
C THR A 21 21.98 -6.62 -6.24
N ILE A 22 23.08 -6.15 -6.82
CA ILE A 22 23.08 -5.64 -8.20
C ILE A 22 23.27 -6.82 -9.15
N LEU A 23 22.22 -7.19 -9.88
CA LEU A 23 22.24 -8.37 -10.76
C LEU A 23 22.82 -8.04 -12.14
N GLU A 24 22.46 -6.89 -12.70
CA GLU A 24 22.86 -6.51 -14.06
C GLU A 24 22.78 -5.00 -14.25
N VAL A 25 23.67 -4.44 -15.06
CA VAL A 25 23.67 -3.02 -15.43
C VAL A 25 23.65 -2.91 -16.95
N ASN A 26 22.56 -2.40 -17.49
CA ASN A 26 22.33 -2.17 -18.91
C ASN A 26 22.22 -0.68 -19.18
N GLY A 27 23.37 0.01 -19.17
CA GLY A 27 23.46 1.45 -19.44
C GLY A 27 22.58 2.28 -18.49
N ALA A 28 21.36 2.58 -18.94
CA ALA A 28 20.36 3.33 -18.18
C ALA A 28 19.55 2.49 -17.17
N THR A 29 19.46 1.17 -17.36
CA THR A 29 18.62 0.29 -16.54
C THR A 29 19.48 -0.61 -15.68
N VAL A 30 19.10 -0.81 -14.42
CA VAL A 30 19.78 -1.71 -13.49
C VAL A 30 18.78 -2.74 -12.98
N LYS A 31 19.14 -4.03 -13.02
CA LYS A 31 18.41 -5.07 -12.29
C LYS A 31 18.93 -5.11 -10.86
N VAL A 32 18.02 -4.86 -9.93
CA VAL A 32 18.29 -4.93 -8.49
C VAL A 32 17.49 -6.09 -7.93
N GLY A 33 18.18 -7.04 -7.31
CA GLY A 33 17.57 -8.06 -6.45
C GLY A 33 17.44 -7.50 -5.03
N ILE A 34 16.28 -7.66 -4.42
CA ILE A 34 16.04 -7.26 -3.04
C ILE A 34 15.53 -8.51 -2.32
N ASP A 35 16.27 -8.95 -1.32
CA ASP A 35 15.87 -10.01 -0.41
C ASP A 35 15.61 -9.38 0.97
N ALA A 36 14.41 -9.61 1.50
CA ALA A 36 13.97 -9.04 2.77
C ALA A 36 12.91 -9.95 3.40
N PRO A 37 12.79 -9.99 4.74
CA PRO A 37 11.73 -10.72 5.42
C PRO A 37 10.35 -10.16 5.08
N SER A 38 9.32 -11.00 5.23
CA SER A 38 7.93 -10.66 4.84
C SER A 38 7.30 -9.48 5.62
N GLU A 39 7.89 -9.11 6.76
CA GLU A 39 7.49 -7.92 7.52
C GLU A 39 7.84 -6.61 6.79
N VAL A 40 8.88 -6.63 5.95
CA VAL A 40 9.35 -5.47 5.21
C VAL A 40 8.66 -5.41 3.86
N HIS A 41 7.84 -4.38 3.66
CA HIS A 41 7.13 -4.18 2.40
C HIS A 41 8.02 -3.46 1.39
N ILE A 42 8.16 -4.04 0.19
CA ILE A 42 8.98 -3.48 -0.90
C ILE A 42 8.03 -2.96 -1.98
N TYR A 43 8.15 -1.68 -2.29
CA TYR A 43 7.36 -1.01 -3.32
C TYR A 43 8.25 -0.30 -4.32
N ARG A 44 7.75 -0.16 -5.53
CA ARG A 44 8.32 0.80 -6.48
C ARG A 44 7.88 2.22 -6.08
N GLU A 45 8.74 3.20 -6.29
CA GLU A 45 8.55 4.56 -5.79
C GLU A 45 7.24 5.19 -6.32
N GLU A 46 6.96 4.99 -7.61
CA GLU A 46 5.78 5.52 -8.29
C GLU A 46 4.49 5.00 -7.66
N ILE A 47 4.43 3.70 -7.37
CA ILE A 47 3.28 3.06 -6.74
C ILE A 47 3.11 3.56 -5.30
N TYR A 48 4.22 3.70 -4.56
CA TYR A 48 4.18 4.19 -3.19
C TYR A 48 3.65 5.63 -3.10
N LYS A 49 4.06 6.50 -4.03
CA LYS A 49 3.57 7.88 -4.09
C LYS A 49 2.06 7.95 -4.35
N GLU A 50 1.54 7.13 -5.26
CA GLU A 50 0.10 7.07 -5.56
C GLU A 50 -0.70 6.63 -4.34
N ILE A 51 -0.32 5.52 -3.70
CA ILE A 51 -1.01 5.01 -2.50
C ILE A 51 -1.04 6.07 -1.39
N LYS A 52 0.08 6.76 -1.16
CA LYS A 52 0.17 7.81 -0.15
C LYS A 52 -0.73 9.01 -0.47
N ASN A 53 -0.86 9.37 -1.75
CA ASN A 53 -1.73 10.46 -2.19
C ASN A 53 -3.20 10.11 -2.07
N THR A 54 -3.61 8.90 -2.50
CA THR A 54 -4.98 8.41 -2.36
C THR A 54 -5.39 8.31 -0.90
N ASN A 55 -4.51 7.80 -0.03
CA ASN A 55 -4.78 7.73 1.41
C ASN A 55 -4.93 9.13 2.02
N LYS A 56 -4.12 10.12 1.60
CA LYS A 56 -4.29 11.51 2.03
C LYS A 56 -5.61 12.12 1.56
N GLN A 57 -6.05 11.82 0.34
CA GLN A 57 -7.33 12.29 -0.20
C GLN A 57 -8.52 11.64 0.51
N ALA A 58 -8.43 10.34 0.83
CA ALA A 58 -9.46 9.63 1.58
C ALA A 58 -9.49 10.02 3.08
N GLN A 59 -8.37 10.49 3.63
CA GLN A 59 -8.27 10.97 5.02
C GLN A 59 -8.61 12.46 5.17
N ALA A 60 -8.83 13.20 4.09
CA ALA A 60 -9.47 14.51 4.20
C ALA A 60 -10.97 14.26 4.44
N PRO A 61 -11.50 14.54 5.65
CA PRO A 61 -12.93 14.46 5.83
C PRO A 61 -13.52 15.65 5.08
N GLU A 62 -14.11 15.42 3.91
CA GLU A 62 -15.18 16.30 3.46
C GLU A 62 -16.32 16.09 4.47
N VAL A 63 -16.41 16.99 5.44
CA VAL A 63 -17.34 16.99 6.59
C VAL A 63 -18.81 17.17 6.16
N GLN A 64 -19.18 16.89 4.91
CA GLN A 64 -20.51 17.18 4.40
C GLN A 64 -21.47 15.98 4.41
N ASP A 65 -20.97 14.73 4.50
CA ASP A 65 -21.81 13.53 4.32
C ASP A 65 -21.79 12.51 5.48
N ALA A 66 -21.22 12.84 6.63
CA ALA A 66 -21.26 11.93 7.79
C ALA A 66 -22.70 11.62 8.26
N ASP A 67 -23.60 12.60 8.14
CA ASP A 67 -25.02 12.44 8.46
C ASP A 67 -25.80 11.64 7.40
N ALA A 68 -25.34 11.62 6.15
CA ALA A 68 -25.98 10.87 5.06
C ALA A 68 -25.65 9.37 5.11
N ILE A 69 -24.43 9.03 5.52
CA ILE A 69 -23.98 7.62 5.66
C ILE A 69 -24.72 6.94 6.82
N SER A 70 -24.91 7.62 7.96
CA SER A 70 -25.63 7.06 9.11
C SER A 70 -27.11 6.75 8.79
N LYS A 71 -27.78 7.65 8.05
CA LYS A 71 -29.19 7.46 7.64
C LYS A 71 -29.38 6.29 6.66
N ASN A 72 -28.42 6.05 5.77
CA ASN A 72 -28.50 4.95 4.80
C ASN A 72 -28.20 3.58 5.41
N VAL A 73 -27.31 3.51 6.41
CA VAL A 73 -27.03 2.26 7.14
C VAL A 73 -28.23 1.86 8.00
N ALA A 74 -28.90 2.82 8.65
CA ALA A 74 -30.12 2.56 9.42
C ALA A 74 -31.27 2.01 8.55
N ASN A 75 -31.51 2.60 7.37
CA ASN A 75 -32.61 2.16 6.49
C ASN A 75 -32.38 0.76 5.89
N LYS A 76 -31.13 0.39 5.56
CA LYS A 76 -30.83 -0.95 5.01
C LYS A 76 -31.01 -2.06 6.04
N SER A 77 -30.79 -1.74 7.32
CA SER A 77 -30.93 -2.66 8.45
C SER A 77 -32.40 -3.00 8.73
N PHE A 78 -33.31 -2.04 8.63
CA PHE A 78 -34.75 -2.25 8.81
C PHE A 78 -35.39 -3.07 7.69
N ASP A 79 -34.92 -2.91 6.46
CA ASP A 79 -35.51 -3.57 5.29
C ASP A 79 -35.21 -5.07 5.20
N LEU A 80 -34.11 -5.53 5.82
CA LEU A 80 -33.77 -6.96 5.93
C LEU A 80 -34.57 -7.65 7.06
N VAL A 81 -34.77 -6.96 8.19
CA VAL A 81 -35.54 -7.50 9.33
C VAL A 81 -37.03 -7.62 8.99
N SER A 82 -37.58 -6.66 8.22
CA SER A 82 -38.97 -6.71 7.77
C SER A 82 -39.22 -7.84 6.75
N LYS A 83 -38.27 -8.10 5.85
CA LYS A 83 -38.32 -9.23 4.89
C LYS A 83 -38.20 -10.59 5.58
N LEU A 84 -37.46 -10.68 6.69
CA LEU A 84 -37.37 -11.91 7.50
C LEU A 84 -38.65 -12.20 8.30
N LYS A 85 -39.34 -11.18 8.83
CA LYS A 85 -40.61 -11.38 9.58
C LYS A 85 -41.83 -11.71 8.71
N LYS A 86 -41.79 -11.48 7.40
CA LYS A 86 -42.90 -11.80 6.47
C LYS A 86 -42.86 -13.23 5.91
N LYS A 87 -41.86 -14.04 6.27
CA LYS A 87 -41.62 -15.39 5.72
C LYS A 87 -41.84 -16.53 6.74
N VAL A 88 -42.54 -16.25 7.85
CA VAL A 88 -43.01 -17.26 8.83
C VAL A 88 -44.52 -17.15 8.93
#